data_AF-A0A9P4R6T9-F1
#
_entry.id   AF-A0A9P4R6T9-F1
#
_cell.length_a   1.000
_cell.length_b   1.000
_cell.length_c   1.000
_cell.angle_alpha   90.00
_cell.angle_beta   90.00
_cell.angle_gamma   90.00
#
_symmetry.space_group_name_H-M   'P 1'
#
loop_
_entity.id
_entity.type
_entity.pdbx_description
1 polymer ?
#
loop_
_entity_poly.entity_id
_entity_poly.type
_entity_poly.pdbx_seq_one_letter_code
_entity_poly.pdbx_strand_id
1 'polypeptide(L)'
;MAPARTTICYLLTLLVLVTFTSADGNETAKGGSTGSNRIDSKQCPEDVEDLMVFSPFEPYFTWPKFQGDIQKCWVAADCLFEAAGESRKQQFAATALVMGLIPLTLKDIAWPERRIIHVTTQLFWVVEVLVLALGLVPLVTDNKTETKTKGTESNILARAAWKQEKRTIRIWIVVCIIAVLSSYTGIAFMEIYSKRSALGCTFPVFVLTWYIIALIPASIHALFAGFRRRRNLNKLKKSRSANGGDARKAGPIVLVRQDSEEDQERKKKIISAVQGADEDWPVQLAWGVYYIAGTLVFTSIMAVTVAELVAWVALGFAIGGSSKLLAFFLCLNKEETGEGEDQGAGGLEAGAAPSTS
;
A
#
# COMPACT_ATOMS: atom_id res chain seq x y z
N MET A 1 -0.98 1.09 -32.94
CA MET A 1 0.10 0.92 -31.92
C MET A 1 -0.48 0.25 -30.67
N ALA A 2 -0.50 -1.08 -30.62
CA ALA A 2 -0.97 -1.84 -29.46
C ALA A 2 -0.35 -3.26 -29.36
N PRO A 3 0.93 -3.40 -28.96
CA PRO A 3 1.40 -4.66 -28.39
C PRO A 3 2.03 -4.54 -26.99
N ALA A 4 2.21 -3.34 -26.42
CA ALA A 4 2.93 -3.18 -25.15
C ALA A 4 2.14 -3.56 -23.88
N ARG A 5 0.82 -3.77 -23.97
CA ARG A 5 -0.02 -4.05 -22.79
C ARG A 5 -0.03 -5.51 -22.37
N THR A 6 0.23 -6.44 -23.28
CA THR A 6 0.17 -7.88 -22.99
C THR A 6 1.45 -8.38 -22.34
N THR A 7 2.61 -7.84 -22.74
CA THR A 7 3.93 -8.30 -22.26
C THR A 7 4.16 -8.04 -20.78
N ILE A 8 3.60 -6.96 -20.21
CA ILE A 8 3.75 -6.62 -18.79
C ILE A 8 2.95 -7.57 -17.90
N CYS A 9 1.75 -8.01 -18.31
CA CYS A 9 0.98 -9.00 -17.57
C CYS A 9 1.71 -10.36 -17.50
N TYR A 10 2.34 -10.80 -18.59
CA TYR A 10 3.08 -12.07 -18.58
C TYR A 10 4.34 -12.02 -17.72
N LEU A 11 5.06 -10.89 -17.70
CA LEU A 11 6.26 -10.71 -16.87
C LEU A 11 5.94 -10.72 -15.37
N LEU A 12 4.82 -10.12 -14.94
CA LEU A 12 4.39 -10.15 -13.55
C LEU A 12 3.91 -11.55 -13.10
N THR A 13 3.20 -12.28 -13.97
CA THR A 13 2.78 -13.66 -13.65
C THR A 13 3.96 -14.62 -13.59
N LEU A 14 4.97 -14.45 -14.46
CA LEU A 14 6.22 -15.23 -14.42
C LEU A 14 7.04 -14.95 -13.16
N LEU A 15 7.08 -13.70 -12.68
CA LEU A 15 7.82 -13.36 -11.46
C LEU A 15 7.22 -14.03 -10.21
N VAL A 16 5.89 -14.12 -10.13
CA VAL A 16 5.17 -14.77 -9.02
C VAL A 16 5.34 -16.30 -9.06
N LEU A 17 5.34 -16.90 -10.25
CA LEU A 17 5.56 -18.35 -10.40
C LEU A 17 7.00 -18.77 -10.09
N VAL A 18 8.00 -17.97 -10.51
CA VAL A 18 9.42 -18.30 -10.27
C VAL A 18 9.79 -18.25 -8.78
N THR A 19 9.13 -17.41 -7.98
CA THR A 19 9.37 -17.40 -6.52
C THR A 19 8.79 -18.61 -5.78
N PHE A 20 7.81 -19.32 -6.35
CA PHE A 20 7.20 -20.49 -5.71
C PHE A 20 7.76 -21.83 -6.19
N THR A 21 8.39 -21.91 -7.36
CA THR A 21 8.93 -23.16 -7.90
C THR A 21 10.37 -23.47 -7.51
N SER A 22 11.07 -22.59 -6.79
CA SER A 22 12.47 -22.84 -6.38
C SER A 22 12.58 -23.50 -4.99
N ALA A 23 11.71 -24.47 -4.72
CA ALA A 23 11.79 -25.37 -3.57
C ALA A 23 11.86 -26.82 -4.05
N ASP A 24 12.66 -27.09 -5.08
CA ASP A 24 13.05 -28.47 -5.40
C ASP A 24 14.03 -28.94 -4.32
N GLY A 25 13.47 -29.71 -3.39
CA GLY A 25 14.17 -30.37 -2.30
C GLY A 25 15.21 -31.34 -2.86
N ASN A 26 16.49 -30.97 -2.72
CA ASN A 26 17.57 -31.94 -2.81
C ASN A 26 17.62 -32.69 -1.46
N GLU A 27 16.82 -33.75 -1.36
CA GLU A 27 16.82 -34.70 -0.25
C GLU A 27 18.17 -35.42 -0.14
N THR A 28 19.13 -34.79 0.51
CA THR A 28 20.28 -35.46 1.14
C THR A 28 20.49 -34.99 2.58
N ALA A 29 19.40 -34.70 3.30
CA ALA A 29 19.44 -34.53 4.75
C ALA A 29 19.37 -35.91 5.44
N LYS A 30 20.50 -36.62 5.49
CA LYS A 30 20.65 -37.73 6.44
C LYS A 30 20.55 -37.17 7.86
N GLY A 31 19.44 -37.42 8.55
CA GLY A 31 19.37 -37.38 10.02
C GLY A 31 18.81 -36.14 10.70
N GLY A 32 17.95 -35.35 10.04
CA GLY A 32 17.19 -34.30 10.72
C GLY A 32 16.00 -34.88 11.49
N SER A 33 16.21 -35.40 12.70
CA SER A 33 15.10 -35.70 13.62
C SER A 33 14.34 -34.41 13.91
N THR A 34 13.10 -34.29 13.43
CA THR A 34 12.18 -33.17 13.71
C THR A 34 11.54 -33.30 15.11
N GLY A 35 12.22 -33.97 16.06
CA GLY A 35 11.71 -34.28 17.39
C GLY A 35 12.18 -33.31 18.48
N SER A 36 11.39 -33.22 19.56
CA SER A 36 11.47 -32.31 20.71
C SER A 36 12.71 -32.42 21.62
N ASN A 37 13.82 -32.96 21.14
CA ASN A 37 15.00 -33.27 21.94
C ASN A 37 16.30 -32.78 21.25
N ARG A 38 16.27 -31.59 20.63
CA ARG A 38 17.46 -31.02 19.98
C ARG A 38 18.51 -30.56 21.00
N ILE A 39 18.06 -30.18 22.20
CA ILE A 39 18.94 -29.85 23.32
C ILE A 39 19.68 -31.13 23.77
N ASP A 40 18.96 -32.22 24.01
CA ASP A 40 19.55 -33.51 24.44
C ASP A 40 20.52 -34.10 23.41
N SER A 41 20.25 -33.88 22.12
CA SER A 41 21.11 -34.32 21.02
C SER A 41 22.31 -33.40 20.76
N LYS A 42 22.55 -32.39 21.63
CA LYS A 42 23.66 -31.42 21.55
C LYS A 42 23.68 -30.62 20.25
N GLN A 43 22.55 -30.51 19.55
CA GLN A 43 22.43 -29.66 18.36
C GLN A 43 22.36 -28.18 18.75
N CYS A 44 21.83 -27.89 19.93
CA CYS A 44 21.75 -26.56 20.52
C CYS A 44 23.02 -26.23 21.35
N PRO A 45 23.46 -24.97 21.44
CA PRO A 45 24.44 -24.55 22.46
C PRO A 45 23.95 -24.89 23.89
N GLU A 46 24.84 -24.95 24.88
CA GLU A 46 24.46 -25.27 26.26
C GLU A 46 23.74 -24.08 26.94
N ASP A 47 24.14 -22.85 26.62
CA ASP A 47 23.59 -21.62 27.20
C ASP A 47 22.54 -20.93 26.30
N VAL A 48 21.71 -21.69 25.57
CA VAL A 48 20.76 -21.11 24.59
C VAL A 48 19.72 -20.21 25.22
N GLU A 49 19.26 -20.54 26.43
CA GLU A 49 18.25 -19.72 27.11
C GLU A 49 18.76 -18.29 27.32
N ASP A 50 19.93 -18.14 27.94
CA ASP A 50 20.51 -16.83 28.23
C ASP A 50 20.97 -16.11 26.95
N LEU A 51 21.56 -16.84 26.01
CA LEU A 51 22.15 -16.27 24.81
C LEU A 51 21.10 -15.88 23.76
N MET A 52 20.07 -16.71 23.57
CA MET A 52 19.14 -16.59 22.44
C MET A 52 17.72 -16.18 22.85
N VAL A 53 17.25 -16.38 24.09
CA VAL A 53 15.85 -16.03 24.40
C VAL A 53 15.68 -14.52 24.65
N PHE A 54 16.72 -13.87 25.18
CA PHE A 54 16.66 -12.49 25.66
C PHE A 54 17.45 -11.45 24.84
N SER A 55 18.21 -11.87 23.82
CA SER A 55 19.05 -10.99 22.99
C SER A 55 18.30 -10.31 21.82
N PRO A 56 17.86 -9.04 21.91
CA PRO A 56 17.21 -8.40 20.77
C PRO A 56 18.22 -8.19 19.63
N PHE A 57 17.78 -8.30 18.37
CA PHE A 57 18.60 -7.99 17.18
C PHE A 57 19.87 -8.82 16.99
N GLU A 58 19.93 -10.01 17.58
CA GLU A 58 20.99 -10.99 17.30
C GLU A 58 20.49 -12.03 16.29
N PRO A 59 20.90 -11.96 15.02
CA PRO A 59 20.50 -12.93 14.02
C PRO A 59 21.29 -14.23 14.17
N TYR A 60 20.75 -15.34 13.67
CA TYR A 60 21.33 -16.67 13.93
C TYR A 60 22.80 -16.83 13.52
N PHE A 61 23.24 -16.10 12.51
CA PHE A 61 24.60 -16.16 12.00
C PHE A 61 25.63 -15.43 12.88
N THR A 62 25.24 -14.73 13.96
CA THR A 62 26.20 -14.21 14.95
C THR A 62 26.77 -15.33 15.81
N TRP A 63 26.00 -16.40 16.03
CA TRP A 63 26.42 -17.50 16.88
C TRP A 63 27.27 -18.52 16.10
N PRO A 64 28.50 -18.82 16.55
CA PRO A 64 29.44 -19.67 15.81
C PRO A 64 28.87 -21.04 15.39
N LYS A 65 27.97 -21.62 16.20
CA LYS A 65 27.38 -22.95 15.94
C LYS A 65 26.46 -22.95 14.71
N PHE A 66 25.79 -21.83 14.43
CA PHE A 66 24.82 -21.72 13.34
C PHE A 66 25.36 -21.02 12.09
N GLN A 67 26.65 -20.64 12.08
CA GLN A 67 27.30 -20.04 10.92
C GLN A 67 27.49 -21.03 9.75
N GLY A 68 27.52 -20.47 8.54
CA GLY A 68 27.96 -21.16 7.32
C GLY A 68 26.90 -21.96 6.56
N ASP A 69 25.67 -22.09 7.07
CA ASP A 69 24.59 -22.81 6.38
C ASP A 69 23.22 -22.18 6.65
N ILE A 70 22.42 -22.04 5.59
CA ILE A 70 21.06 -21.49 5.64
C ILE A 70 20.13 -22.46 6.38
N GLN A 71 20.33 -23.78 6.27
CA GLN A 71 19.51 -24.79 6.95
C GLN A 71 19.65 -24.72 8.47
N LYS A 72 20.78 -24.22 8.98
CA LYS A 72 20.99 -24.01 10.42
C LYS A 72 20.11 -22.89 10.99
N CYS A 73 19.51 -22.05 10.16
CA CYS A 73 18.51 -21.09 10.61
C CYS A 73 17.30 -21.79 11.25
N TRP A 74 16.83 -22.88 10.63
CA TRP A 74 15.73 -23.69 11.17
C TRP A 74 16.11 -24.36 12.50
N VAL A 75 17.34 -24.89 12.57
CA VAL A 75 17.86 -25.48 13.82
C VAL A 75 17.96 -24.43 14.93
N ALA A 76 18.42 -23.22 14.61
CA ALA A 76 18.50 -22.11 15.57
C ALA A 76 17.11 -21.70 16.07
N ALA A 77 16.11 -21.64 15.18
CA ALA A 77 14.73 -21.35 15.56
C ALA A 77 14.14 -22.45 16.46
N ASP A 78 14.35 -23.72 16.12
CA ASP A 78 13.90 -24.85 16.95
C ASP A 78 14.56 -24.82 18.33
N CYS A 79 15.89 -24.61 18.40
CA CYS A 79 16.61 -24.46 19.66
C CYS A 79 16.08 -23.30 20.52
N LEU A 80 15.78 -22.16 19.89
CA LEU A 80 15.19 -21.01 20.57
C LEU A 80 13.84 -21.34 21.19
N PHE A 81 12.97 -22.04 20.45
CA PHE A 81 11.66 -22.45 20.95
C PHE A 81 11.76 -23.55 22.00
N GLU A 82 12.65 -24.53 21.85
CA GLU A 82 12.84 -25.62 22.82
C GLU A 82 13.34 -25.08 24.16
N ALA A 83 14.32 -24.16 24.13
CA ALA A 83 14.91 -23.55 25.32
C ALA A 83 14.00 -22.50 25.99
N ALA A 84 13.03 -21.92 25.28
CA ALA A 84 12.13 -20.94 25.86
C ALA A 84 11.18 -21.59 26.88
N GLY A 85 11.09 -20.99 28.09
CA GLY A 85 10.06 -21.35 29.07
C GLY A 85 8.63 -21.16 28.52
N GLU A 86 7.66 -21.85 29.13
CA GLU A 86 6.26 -21.88 28.64
C GLU A 86 5.62 -20.48 28.56
N SER A 87 5.86 -19.64 29.56
CA SER A 87 5.41 -18.24 29.55
C SER A 87 5.97 -17.44 28.38
N ARG A 88 7.22 -17.73 27.98
CA ARG A 88 7.88 -17.05 26.87
C ARG A 88 7.39 -17.55 25.51
N LYS A 89 7.09 -18.84 25.38
CA LYS A 89 6.41 -19.40 24.20
C LYS A 89 5.06 -18.72 23.96
N GLN A 90 4.28 -18.52 25.02
CA GLN A 90 3.02 -17.77 24.95
C GLN A 90 3.23 -16.31 24.54
N GLN A 91 4.27 -15.65 25.04
CA GLN A 91 4.64 -14.29 24.59
C GLN A 91 4.97 -14.26 23.10
N PHE A 92 5.76 -15.23 22.59
CA PHE A 92 6.09 -15.30 21.16
C PHE A 92 4.85 -15.50 20.29
N ALA A 93 3.91 -16.35 20.71
CA ALA A 93 2.63 -16.52 20.03
C ALA A 93 1.81 -15.22 20.04
N ALA A 94 1.73 -14.52 21.17
CA ALA A 94 1.04 -13.23 21.27
C ALA A 94 1.69 -12.15 20.39
N THR A 95 3.02 -12.05 20.36
CA THR A 95 3.73 -11.11 19.49
C THR A 95 3.53 -11.42 18.02
N ALA A 96 3.48 -12.70 17.63
CA ALA A 96 3.19 -13.08 16.24
C ALA A 96 1.78 -12.63 15.81
N LEU A 97 0.79 -12.74 16.70
CA LEU A 97 -0.55 -12.20 16.46
C LEU A 97 -0.54 -10.68 16.31
N VAL A 98 0.16 -9.96 17.18
CA VAL A 98 0.30 -8.49 17.06
C VAL A 98 0.99 -8.11 15.76
N MET A 99 2.08 -8.79 15.39
CA MET A 99 2.78 -8.59 14.12
C MET A 99 1.84 -8.75 12.92
N GLY A 100 1.00 -9.80 12.91
CA GLY A 100 -0.02 -10.00 11.89
C GLY A 100 -1.08 -8.90 11.81
N LEU A 101 -1.36 -8.22 12.92
CA LEU A 101 -2.31 -7.11 13.00
C LEU A 101 -1.68 -5.77 12.58
N ILE A 102 -0.35 -5.62 12.56
CA ILE A 102 0.32 -4.37 12.20
C ILE A 102 -0.11 -3.87 10.81
N PRO A 103 -0.07 -4.68 9.73
CA PRO A 103 -0.49 -4.22 8.41
C PRO A 103 -1.95 -3.77 8.36
N LEU A 104 -2.84 -4.43 9.10
CA LEU A 104 -4.27 -4.12 9.16
C LEU A 104 -4.52 -2.82 9.94
N THR A 105 -3.91 -2.68 11.11
CA THR A 105 -4.06 -1.50 11.97
C THR A 105 -3.44 -0.26 11.35
N LEU A 106 -2.24 -0.36 10.77
CA LEU A 106 -1.60 0.76 10.08
C LEU A 106 -2.38 1.20 8.83
N LYS A 107 -2.98 0.23 8.14
CA LYS A 107 -3.88 0.52 7.03
C LYS A 107 -5.04 1.38 7.52
N ASP A 108 -5.68 1.03 8.62
CA ASP A 108 -6.89 1.69 9.15
C ASP A 108 -6.64 3.00 9.90
N ILE A 109 -5.50 3.14 10.60
CA ILE A 109 -5.16 4.34 11.37
C ILE A 109 -4.62 5.46 10.48
N ALA A 110 -3.96 5.14 9.36
CA ALA A 110 -3.21 6.17 8.65
C ALA A 110 -4.08 7.00 7.68
N TRP A 111 -4.03 8.30 7.96
CA TRP A 111 -4.47 9.45 7.17
C TRP A 111 -4.31 9.27 5.64
N PRO A 112 -5.26 9.75 4.81
CA PRO A 112 -6.50 10.48 5.15
C PRO A 112 -7.65 9.57 5.59
N GLU A 113 -8.62 10.12 6.33
CA GLU A 113 -9.78 9.45 6.97
C GLU A 113 -10.60 8.51 6.06
N ARG A 114 -10.41 8.59 4.73
CA ARG A 114 -11.06 7.70 3.77
C ARG A 114 -10.13 7.13 2.70
N ARG A 115 -8.82 7.40 2.78
CA ARG A 115 -7.82 7.09 1.72
C ARG A 115 -8.16 7.64 0.33
N ILE A 116 -9.21 8.47 0.20
CA ILE A 116 -9.64 9.05 -1.07
C ILE A 116 -8.94 10.40 -1.24
N ILE A 117 -8.42 10.63 -2.44
CA ILE A 117 -7.90 11.93 -2.85
C ILE A 117 -8.64 12.39 -4.10
N HIS A 118 -9.19 13.60 -4.07
CA HIS A 118 -9.85 14.19 -5.22
C HIS A 118 -8.81 14.74 -6.18
N VAL A 119 -8.98 14.46 -7.47
CA VAL A 119 -8.09 14.90 -8.54
C VAL A 119 -8.95 15.46 -9.68
N THR A 120 -8.55 16.60 -10.24
CA THR A 120 -9.30 17.28 -11.31
C THR A 120 -9.32 16.43 -12.58
N THR A 121 -8.18 15.84 -12.93
CA THR A 121 -8.01 15.08 -14.17
C THR A 121 -7.55 13.65 -13.92
N GLN A 122 -7.77 12.79 -14.91
CA GLN A 122 -7.31 11.40 -14.84
C GLN A 122 -5.78 11.36 -14.80
N LEU A 123 -5.25 10.62 -13.82
CA LEU A 123 -3.81 10.36 -13.75
C LEU A 123 -3.39 9.42 -14.88
N PHE A 124 -2.11 9.51 -15.24
CA PHE A 124 -1.53 8.50 -16.10
C PHE A 124 -1.59 7.13 -15.40
N TRP A 125 -1.93 6.08 -16.14
CA TRP A 125 -2.21 4.74 -15.58
C TRP A 125 -1.11 4.24 -14.64
N VAL A 126 0.17 4.45 -14.96
CA VAL A 126 1.28 4.04 -14.08
C VAL A 126 1.24 4.78 -12.73
N VAL A 127 0.94 6.08 -12.74
CA VAL A 127 0.83 6.87 -11.51
C VAL A 127 -0.41 6.46 -10.72
N GLU A 128 -1.52 6.16 -11.39
CA GLU A 128 -2.72 5.62 -10.74
C GLU A 128 -2.43 4.29 -10.03
N VAL A 129 -1.71 3.36 -10.69
CA VAL A 129 -1.27 2.10 -10.06
C VAL A 129 -0.37 2.34 -8.86
N LEU A 130 0.61 3.25 -8.97
CA LEU A 130 1.51 3.58 -7.85
C LEU A 130 0.75 4.19 -6.68
N VAL A 131 -0.15 5.14 -6.93
CA VAL A 131 -0.97 5.78 -5.90
C VAL A 131 -1.85 4.75 -5.18
N LEU A 132 -2.46 3.81 -5.93
CA LEU A 132 -3.23 2.70 -5.39
C LEU A 132 -2.39 1.73 -4.55
N ALA A 133 -1.19 1.38 -5.01
CA ALA A 133 -0.25 0.52 -4.29
C ALA A 133 0.26 1.18 -3.00
N LEU A 134 0.47 2.49 -3.01
CA LEU A 134 0.84 3.30 -1.85
C LEU A 134 -0.35 3.55 -0.88
N GLY A 135 -1.55 3.06 -1.22
CA GLY A 135 -2.70 3.01 -0.33
C GLY A 135 -3.65 4.21 -0.41
N LEU A 136 -3.60 5.00 -1.48
CA LEU A 136 -4.59 6.05 -1.78
C LEU A 136 -5.43 5.71 -3.00
N VAL A 137 -6.68 6.17 -3.03
CA VAL A 137 -7.61 5.98 -4.14
C VAL A 137 -7.90 7.35 -4.78
N PRO A 138 -7.41 7.61 -6.00
CA PRO A 138 -7.70 8.87 -6.69
C PRO A 138 -9.13 8.86 -7.23
N LEU A 139 -9.92 9.87 -6.86
CA LEU A 139 -11.28 10.09 -7.36
C LEU A 139 -11.31 11.32 -8.26
N VAL A 140 -11.73 11.12 -9.51
CA VAL A 140 -11.81 12.19 -10.50
C VAL A 140 -13.10 12.97 -10.30
N THR A 141 -13.01 14.29 -10.16
CA THR A 141 -14.19 15.17 -10.00
C THR A 141 -14.53 15.98 -11.25
N ASP A 142 -13.64 16.04 -12.26
CA ASP A 142 -13.78 16.83 -13.50
C ASP A 142 -13.95 18.36 -13.31
N ASN A 143 -14.09 18.86 -12.07
CA ASN A 143 -14.24 20.26 -11.71
C ASN A 143 -13.22 20.70 -10.64
N LYS A 144 -12.39 21.71 -10.99
CA LYS A 144 -11.31 22.25 -10.14
C LYS A 144 -11.81 22.83 -8.81
N THR A 145 -12.92 23.56 -8.83
CA THR A 145 -13.44 24.21 -7.61
C THR A 145 -13.90 23.16 -6.62
N GLU A 146 -14.58 22.12 -7.10
CA GLU A 146 -15.00 20.98 -6.29
C GLU A 146 -13.81 20.18 -5.76
N THR A 147 -12.79 19.90 -6.59
CA THR A 147 -11.55 19.24 -6.16
C THR A 147 -10.89 19.99 -5.00
N LYS A 148 -10.77 21.32 -5.14
CA LYS A 148 -10.13 22.19 -4.14
C LYS A 148 -10.95 22.24 -2.86
N THR A 149 -12.27 22.42 -2.96
CA THR A 149 -13.16 22.45 -1.78
C THR A 149 -13.10 21.13 -1.03
N LYS A 150 -13.37 19.98 -1.68
CA LYS A 150 -13.34 18.67 -1.04
C LYS A 150 -11.93 18.28 -0.54
N GLY A 151 -10.90 18.68 -1.28
CA GLY A 151 -9.51 18.46 -0.91
C GLY A 151 -9.06 19.28 0.30
N THR A 152 -9.60 20.48 0.50
CA THR A 152 -9.24 21.36 1.63
C THR A 152 -10.10 21.14 2.88
N GLU A 153 -11.34 20.68 2.71
CA GLU A 153 -12.25 20.36 3.83
C GLU A 153 -11.77 19.18 4.67
N SER A 154 -11.07 18.22 4.06
CA SER A 154 -10.69 16.96 4.72
C SER A 154 -9.42 17.03 5.57
N ASN A 155 -8.50 17.99 5.35
CA ASN A 155 -7.30 18.11 6.19
C ASN A 155 -6.58 19.47 6.12
N ILE A 156 -6.03 19.89 7.26
CA ILE A 156 -5.08 21.01 7.44
C ILE A 156 -3.84 20.85 6.54
N LEU A 157 -3.24 19.65 6.48
CA LEU A 157 -2.06 19.42 5.64
C LEU A 157 -2.39 19.60 4.15
N ALA A 158 -3.56 19.13 3.72
CA ALA A 158 -4.00 19.33 2.35
C ALA A 158 -4.21 20.82 2.07
N ARG A 159 -4.87 21.55 2.98
CA ARG A 159 -5.04 23.00 2.89
C ARG A 159 -3.72 23.75 2.77
N ALA A 160 -2.70 23.34 3.52
CA ALA A 160 -1.36 23.91 3.42
C ALA A 160 -0.69 23.57 2.09
N ALA A 161 -0.78 22.32 1.64
CA ALA A 161 -0.15 21.85 0.41
C ALA A 161 -0.75 22.48 -0.86
N TRP A 162 -2.06 22.76 -0.88
CA TRP A 162 -2.73 23.45 -1.99
C TRP A 162 -2.25 24.89 -2.21
N LYS A 163 -1.68 25.52 -1.18
CA LYS A 163 -1.08 26.87 -1.26
C LYS A 163 0.37 26.86 -1.74
N GLN A 164 1.02 25.70 -1.81
CA GLN A 164 2.43 25.59 -2.18
C GLN A 164 2.61 25.71 -3.69
N GLU A 165 3.74 26.28 -4.10
CA GLU A 165 4.16 26.27 -5.49
C GLU A 165 4.52 24.84 -5.97
N LYS A 166 4.35 24.60 -7.27
CA LYS A 166 4.70 23.31 -7.91
C LYS A 166 6.16 22.90 -7.67
N ARG A 167 7.09 23.86 -7.56
CA ARG A 167 8.50 23.56 -7.26
C ARG A 167 8.65 22.92 -5.89
N THR A 168 7.98 23.47 -4.89
CA THR A 168 7.98 22.95 -3.51
C THR A 168 7.35 21.56 -3.46
N ILE A 169 6.25 21.33 -4.18
CA ILE A 169 5.62 20.00 -4.28
C ILE A 169 6.60 18.97 -4.85
N ARG A 170 7.36 19.31 -5.91
CA ARG A 170 8.37 18.40 -6.47
C ARG A 170 9.49 18.08 -5.47
N ILE A 171 9.92 19.05 -4.68
CA ILE A 171 10.91 18.82 -3.61
C ILE A 171 10.33 17.84 -2.58
N TRP A 172 9.09 18.03 -2.14
CA TRP A 172 8.41 17.10 -1.24
C TRP A 172 8.29 15.69 -1.81
N ILE A 173 8.01 15.53 -3.12
CA ILE A 173 8.01 14.22 -3.77
C ILE A 173 9.37 13.55 -3.61
N VAL A 174 10.48 14.26 -3.90
CA VAL A 174 11.83 13.70 -3.76
C VAL A 174 12.12 13.31 -2.31
N VAL A 175 11.77 14.17 -1.34
CA VAL A 175 11.92 13.88 0.09
C VAL A 175 11.10 12.65 0.49
N CYS A 176 9.87 12.53 0.04
CA CYS A 176 9.02 11.37 0.30
C CYS A 176 9.56 10.09 -0.35
N ILE A 177 10.13 10.16 -1.56
CA ILE A 177 10.80 9.01 -2.19
C ILE A 177 11.97 8.55 -1.32
N ILE A 178 12.83 9.48 -0.89
CA ILE A 178 13.96 9.16 -0.01
C ILE A 178 13.47 8.52 1.29
N ALA A 179 12.44 9.09 1.92
CA ALA A 179 11.85 8.57 3.16
C ALA A 179 11.23 7.17 2.99
N VAL A 180 10.54 6.92 1.87
CA VAL A 180 9.99 5.60 1.54
C VAL A 180 11.11 4.58 1.36
N LEU A 181 12.15 4.94 0.57
CA LEU A 181 13.29 4.06 0.32
C LEU A 181 14.06 3.77 1.62
N SER A 182 14.32 4.77 2.45
CA SER A 182 15.00 4.58 3.75
C SER A 182 14.18 3.68 4.68
N SER A 183 12.86 3.82 4.67
CA SER A 183 11.98 2.99 5.50
C SER A 183 11.94 1.53 5.01
N TYR A 184 11.92 1.31 3.69
CA TYR A 184 12.05 -0.03 3.11
C TYR A 184 13.42 -0.67 3.38
N THR A 185 14.49 0.11 3.30
CA THR A 185 15.82 -0.31 3.73
C THR A 185 15.83 -0.70 5.20
N GLY A 186 15.17 0.10 6.06
CA GLY A 186 14.98 -0.23 7.48
C GLY A 186 14.27 -1.56 7.70
N ILE A 187 13.20 -1.86 6.94
CA ILE A 187 12.55 -3.19 6.98
C ILE A 187 13.51 -4.29 6.55
N ALA A 188 14.26 -4.11 5.47
CA ALA A 188 15.21 -5.13 5.01
C ALA A 188 16.28 -5.41 6.08
N PHE A 189 16.80 -4.37 6.74
CA PHE A 189 17.72 -4.52 7.87
C PHE A 189 17.05 -5.26 9.03
N MET A 190 15.84 -4.85 9.42
CA MET A 190 15.10 -5.55 10.47
C MET A 190 14.89 -7.01 10.14
N GLU A 191 14.59 -7.36 8.90
CA GLU A 191 14.35 -8.75 8.53
C GLU A 191 15.64 -9.61 8.56
N ILE A 192 16.77 -9.02 8.17
CA ILE A 192 18.07 -9.69 8.19
C ILE A 192 18.59 -9.87 9.63
N TYR A 193 18.39 -8.86 10.48
CA TYR A 193 18.98 -8.78 11.82
C TYR A 193 18.03 -9.13 12.98
N SER A 194 16.71 -9.16 12.77
CA SER A 194 15.75 -9.69 13.74
C SER A 194 15.93 -11.21 13.84
N LYS A 195 15.64 -11.76 15.03
CA LYS A 195 15.44 -13.20 15.18
C LYS A 195 14.40 -13.65 14.16
N ARG A 196 14.83 -14.49 13.23
CA ARG A 196 14.15 -14.63 11.94
C ARG A 196 12.79 -15.29 12.10
N SER A 197 11.88 -14.87 11.22
CA SER A 197 10.71 -15.65 10.81
C SER A 197 11.12 -17.06 10.37
N ALA A 198 10.27 -18.05 10.61
CA ALA A 198 10.39 -19.36 9.97
C ALA A 198 10.58 -19.21 8.44
N LEU A 199 9.79 -18.35 7.79
CA LEU A 199 9.93 -18.06 6.35
C LEU A 199 11.19 -17.25 6.01
N GLY A 200 11.69 -16.44 6.96
CA GLY A 200 12.94 -15.68 6.78
C GLY A 200 14.19 -16.56 6.70
N CYS A 201 14.12 -17.82 7.11
CA CYS A 201 15.20 -18.77 6.93
C CYS A 201 15.44 -19.12 5.46
N THR A 202 14.39 -19.26 4.65
CA THR A 202 14.54 -19.52 3.21
C THR A 202 14.76 -18.24 2.41
N PHE A 203 14.12 -17.13 2.81
CA PHE A 203 14.16 -15.88 2.03
C PHE A 203 14.17 -14.63 2.94
N PRO A 204 15.34 -14.01 3.21
CA PRO A 204 15.50 -12.96 4.22
C PRO A 204 15.09 -11.53 3.79
N VAL A 205 14.20 -11.41 2.79
CA VAL A 205 13.58 -10.13 2.37
C VAL A 205 12.11 -10.31 1.98
N PHE A 206 11.44 -11.31 2.55
CA PHE A 206 10.07 -11.70 2.21
C PHE A 206 9.04 -10.61 2.56
N VAL A 207 9.25 -9.82 3.63
CA VAL A 207 8.36 -8.70 3.98
C VAL A 207 8.51 -7.58 2.95
N LEU A 208 9.73 -7.27 2.54
CA LEU A 208 9.98 -6.28 1.50
C LEU A 208 9.34 -6.71 0.17
N THR A 209 9.52 -7.98 -0.22
CA THR A 209 8.89 -8.53 -1.42
C THR A 209 7.37 -8.47 -1.34
N TRP A 210 6.79 -8.68 -0.16
CA TRP A 210 5.36 -8.54 0.05
C TRP A 210 4.82 -7.15 -0.31
N TYR A 211 5.54 -6.07 0.03
CA TYR A 211 5.18 -4.71 -0.38
C TYR A 211 5.27 -4.50 -1.90
N ILE A 212 6.19 -5.18 -2.59
CA ILE A 212 6.28 -5.14 -4.06
C ILE A 212 5.07 -5.87 -4.69
N ILE A 213 4.65 -6.99 -4.11
CA ILE A 213 3.48 -7.77 -4.56
C ILE A 213 2.19 -6.92 -4.53
N ALA A 214 2.11 -5.88 -3.69
CA ALA A 214 0.99 -4.93 -3.66
C ALA A 214 0.70 -4.24 -5.00
N LEU A 215 1.68 -4.18 -5.91
CA LEU A 215 1.50 -3.67 -7.26
C LEU A 215 0.51 -4.50 -8.09
N ILE A 216 0.35 -5.79 -7.78
CA ILE A 216 -0.57 -6.69 -8.48
C ILE A 216 -2.04 -6.29 -8.25
N PRO A 217 -2.57 -6.29 -7.01
CA PRO A 217 -3.96 -5.88 -6.79
C PRO A 217 -4.20 -4.42 -7.21
N ALA A 218 -3.21 -3.52 -7.05
CA ALA A 218 -3.30 -2.15 -7.54
C ALA A 218 -3.43 -2.07 -9.07
N SER A 219 -2.69 -2.89 -9.80
CA SER A 219 -2.78 -2.99 -11.27
C SER A 219 -4.15 -3.51 -11.71
N ILE A 220 -4.65 -4.56 -11.06
CA ILE A 220 -5.99 -5.12 -11.33
C ILE A 220 -7.05 -4.04 -11.08
N HIS A 221 -6.97 -3.33 -9.96
CA HIS A 221 -7.88 -2.23 -9.62
C HIS A 221 -7.86 -1.13 -10.71
N ALA A 222 -6.68 -0.64 -11.07
CA ALA A 222 -6.56 0.40 -12.11
C ALA A 222 -7.11 -0.06 -13.48
N LEU A 223 -6.89 -1.33 -13.85
CA LEU A 223 -7.41 -1.89 -15.10
C LEU A 223 -8.93 -1.97 -15.12
N PHE A 224 -9.55 -2.46 -14.04
CA PHE A 224 -11.01 -2.55 -13.92
C PHE A 224 -11.66 -1.16 -13.84
N ALA A 225 -11.05 -0.23 -13.10
CA ALA A 225 -11.48 1.17 -13.08
C ALA A 225 -11.44 1.79 -14.49
N GLY A 226 -10.35 1.56 -15.23
CA GLY A 226 -10.20 2.00 -16.62
C GLY A 226 -11.24 1.37 -17.56
N PHE A 227 -11.55 0.08 -17.39
CA PHE A 227 -12.57 -0.61 -18.18
C PHE A 227 -13.96 -0.04 -17.93
N ARG A 228 -14.32 0.19 -16.66
CA ARG A 228 -15.60 0.78 -16.27
C ARG A 228 -15.78 2.18 -16.85
N ARG A 229 -14.74 3.02 -16.74
CA ARG A 229 -14.73 4.38 -17.35
C ARG A 229 -14.99 4.32 -18.86
N ARG A 230 -14.31 3.43 -19.59
CA ARG A 230 -14.51 3.24 -21.04
C ARG A 230 -15.94 2.79 -21.36
N ARG A 231 -16.50 1.86 -20.60
CA ARG A 231 -17.87 1.38 -20.79
C ARG A 231 -18.90 2.50 -20.59
N ASN A 232 -18.71 3.34 -19.58
CA ASN A 232 -19.60 4.47 -19.30
C ASN A 232 -19.53 5.54 -20.40
N LEU A 233 -18.33 5.86 -20.89
CA LEU A 233 -18.15 6.77 -22.04
C LEU A 233 -18.85 6.25 -23.30
N ASN A 234 -18.76 4.94 -23.58
CA ASN A 234 -19.43 4.34 -24.73
C ASN A 234 -20.96 4.37 -24.59
N LYS A 235 -21.49 4.17 -23.36
CA LYS A 235 -22.94 4.32 -23.09
C LYS A 235 -23.41 5.76 -23.34
N LEU A 236 -22.68 6.76 -22.84
CA LEU A 236 -23.00 8.18 -23.06
C LEU A 236 -22.99 8.54 -24.55
N LYS A 237 -21.98 8.08 -25.31
CA LYS A 237 -21.93 8.28 -26.78
C LYS A 237 -23.12 7.65 -27.49
N LYS A 238 -23.50 6.41 -27.11
CA LYS A 238 -24.65 5.71 -27.69
C LYS A 238 -25.97 6.43 -27.38
N SER A 239 -26.18 6.88 -26.15
CA SER A 239 -27.36 7.67 -25.75
C SER A 239 -27.45 8.99 -26.52
N ARG A 240 -26.33 9.68 -26.73
CA ARG A 240 -26.29 10.92 -27.52
C ARG A 240 -26.60 10.68 -29.00
N SER A 241 -26.13 9.56 -29.57
CA SER A 241 -26.45 9.18 -30.95
C SER A 241 -27.90 8.76 -31.12
N ALA A 242 -28.49 8.09 -30.11
CA ALA A 242 -29.90 7.68 -30.14
C ALA A 242 -30.86 8.86 -30.01
N ASN A 243 -30.50 9.89 -29.25
CA ASN A 243 -31.24 11.16 -29.14
C ASN A 243 -30.90 12.18 -30.24
N GLY A 244 -30.04 11.82 -31.21
CA GLY A 244 -29.58 12.71 -32.28
C GLY A 244 -30.63 13.09 -33.33
N GLY A 245 -31.90 12.76 -33.11
CA GLY A 245 -33.03 13.14 -33.98
C GLY A 245 -33.53 14.58 -33.79
N ASP A 246 -33.37 15.21 -32.61
CA ASP A 246 -34.05 16.48 -32.30
C ASP A 246 -33.24 17.45 -31.41
N ALA A 247 -31.91 17.55 -31.63
CA ALA A 247 -31.03 18.32 -30.75
C ALA A 247 -30.63 19.72 -31.29
N ARG A 248 -31.58 20.51 -31.80
CA ARG A 248 -31.39 21.96 -32.04
C ARG A 248 -32.07 22.76 -30.92
N LYS A 249 -31.44 22.86 -29.73
CA LYS A 249 -31.50 24.03 -28.78
C LYS A 249 -31.21 23.72 -27.31
N ALA A 250 -31.14 22.46 -26.87
CA ALA A 250 -30.76 22.20 -25.47
C ALA A 250 -29.24 22.17 -25.35
N GLY A 251 -28.66 23.13 -24.63
CA GLY A 251 -27.25 23.13 -24.24
C GLY A 251 -26.86 21.84 -23.48
N PRO A 252 -25.57 21.61 -23.23
CA PRO A 252 -25.08 20.38 -22.62
C PRO A 252 -25.46 20.33 -21.14
N ILE A 253 -26.71 20.03 -20.84
CA ILE A 253 -27.11 19.58 -19.52
C ILE A 253 -26.66 18.13 -19.44
N VAL A 254 -25.48 17.94 -18.86
CA VAL A 254 -25.08 16.63 -18.35
C VAL A 254 -26.12 16.30 -17.28
N LEU A 255 -27.15 15.55 -17.66
CA LEU A 255 -28.06 14.90 -16.74
C LEU A 255 -27.23 13.79 -16.07
N VAL A 256 -26.31 14.22 -15.18
CA VAL A 256 -25.88 13.39 -14.07
C VAL A 256 -27.18 13.05 -13.40
N ARG A 257 -27.57 11.79 -13.51
CA ARG A 257 -28.70 11.23 -12.80
C ARG A 257 -28.49 11.56 -11.33
N GLN A 258 -29.16 12.62 -10.89
CA GLN A 258 -29.33 13.08 -9.52
C GLN A 258 -30.24 12.06 -8.79
N ASP A 259 -29.89 10.77 -8.87
CA ASP A 259 -30.32 9.81 -7.86
C ASP A 259 -29.58 10.25 -6.59
N SER A 260 -30.18 11.25 -5.93
CA SER A 260 -29.91 11.81 -4.62
C SER A 260 -28.41 11.84 -4.26
N GLU A 261 -27.77 13.01 -4.43
CA GLU A 261 -26.45 13.26 -3.84
C GLU A 261 -26.43 12.89 -2.35
N GLU A 262 -27.55 13.04 -1.63
CA GLU A 262 -27.72 12.55 -0.26
C GLU A 262 -27.70 11.02 -0.13
N ASP A 263 -28.23 10.25 -1.07
CA ASP A 263 -28.20 8.78 -1.05
C ASP A 263 -26.83 8.26 -1.48
N GLN A 264 -26.17 8.93 -2.42
CA GLN A 264 -24.77 8.66 -2.73
C GLN A 264 -23.86 9.08 -1.57
N GLU A 265 -24.15 10.16 -0.86
CA GLU A 265 -23.41 10.57 0.34
C GLU A 265 -23.69 9.67 1.52
N ARG A 266 -24.92 9.20 1.74
CA ARG A 266 -25.25 8.19 2.76
C ARG A 266 -24.58 6.86 2.43
N LYS A 267 -24.64 6.39 1.18
CA LYS A 267 -23.90 5.20 0.75
C LYS A 267 -22.39 5.41 0.85
N LYS A 268 -21.88 6.62 0.55
CA LYS A 268 -20.49 7.02 0.77
C LYS A 268 -20.11 7.12 2.26
N LYS A 269 -21.07 7.39 3.15
CA LYS A 269 -20.85 7.46 4.61
C LYS A 269 -20.84 6.08 5.24
N ILE A 270 -21.46 5.09 4.57
CA ILE A 270 -21.37 3.65 4.88
C ILE A 270 -20.31 2.99 3.97
N ILE A 271 -19.25 3.71 3.60
CA ILE A 271 -18.12 3.10 2.89
C ILE A 271 -17.37 2.21 3.87
N SER A 272 -17.46 0.92 3.57
CA SER A 272 -16.72 -0.16 4.19
C SER A 272 -15.24 0.21 4.36
N ALA A 273 -14.70 -0.09 5.54
CA ALA A 273 -13.27 0.03 5.87
C ALA A 273 -12.34 -0.76 4.90
N VAL A 274 -12.93 -1.65 4.09
CA VAL A 274 -12.22 -2.49 3.13
C VAL A 274 -12.02 -1.74 1.80
N GLN A 275 -10.75 -1.59 1.42
CA GLN A 275 -10.37 -1.01 0.13
C GLN A 275 -10.92 -1.86 -1.01
N GLY A 276 -11.78 -1.26 -1.83
CA GLY A 276 -12.42 -1.93 -2.96
C GLY A 276 -13.79 -2.54 -2.66
N ALA A 277 -14.39 -2.32 -1.49
CA ALA A 277 -15.72 -2.88 -1.16
C ALA A 277 -16.84 -2.46 -2.13
N ASP A 278 -16.71 -1.29 -2.76
CA ASP A 278 -17.63 -0.81 -3.81
C ASP A 278 -17.15 -1.16 -5.23
N GLU A 279 -16.05 -1.90 -5.35
CA GLU A 279 -15.47 -2.33 -6.62
C GLU A 279 -15.99 -3.70 -7.05
N ASP A 280 -15.71 -4.05 -8.31
CA ASP A 280 -16.06 -5.36 -8.85
C ASP A 280 -15.41 -6.49 -8.02
N TRP A 281 -16.10 -7.63 -7.90
CA TRP A 281 -15.65 -8.78 -7.10
C TRP A 281 -14.19 -9.24 -7.35
N PRO A 282 -13.60 -9.15 -8.57
CA PRO A 282 -12.20 -9.54 -8.77
C PRO A 282 -11.21 -8.62 -8.04
N VAL A 283 -11.54 -7.33 -7.95
CA VAL A 283 -10.72 -6.34 -7.23
C VAL A 283 -10.76 -6.61 -5.74
N GLN A 284 -11.96 -6.89 -5.21
CA GLN A 284 -12.14 -7.29 -3.81
C GLN A 284 -11.38 -8.57 -3.48
N LEU A 285 -11.47 -9.58 -4.36
CA LEU A 285 -10.77 -10.84 -4.18
C LEU A 285 -9.24 -10.65 -4.19
N ALA A 286 -8.71 -9.86 -5.13
CA ALA A 286 -7.27 -9.60 -5.23
C ALA A 286 -6.72 -8.91 -3.97
N TRP A 287 -7.42 -7.87 -3.48
CA TRP A 287 -7.06 -7.20 -2.23
C TRP A 287 -7.26 -8.10 -1.00
N GLY A 288 -8.32 -8.91 -0.98
CA GLY A 288 -8.58 -9.88 0.09
C GLY A 288 -7.48 -10.93 0.22
N VAL A 289 -7.09 -11.55 -0.90
CA VAL A 289 -5.95 -12.49 -0.95
C VAL A 289 -4.66 -11.80 -0.51
N TYR A 290 -4.43 -10.57 -0.98
CA TYR A 290 -3.30 -9.78 -0.52
C TYR A 290 -3.33 -9.64 1.00
N TYR A 291 -4.38 -9.10 1.61
CA TYR A 291 -4.39 -8.91 3.06
C TYR A 291 -4.26 -10.20 3.87
N ILE A 292 -4.91 -11.29 3.46
CA ILE A 292 -4.80 -12.59 4.15
C ILE A 292 -3.36 -13.11 4.09
N ALA A 293 -2.74 -13.13 2.92
CA ALA A 293 -1.36 -13.57 2.77
C ALA A 293 -0.37 -12.64 3.48
N GLY A 294 -0.64 -11.33 3.50
CA GLY A 294 0.13 -10.35 4.26
C GLY A 294 0.08 -10.61 5.77
N THR A 295 -1.09 -10.94 6.32
CA THR A 295 -1.20 -11.36 7.72
C THR A 295 -0.34 -12.60 7.97
N LEU A 296 -0.42 -13.63 7.10
CA LEU A 296 0.40 -14.85 7.24
C LEU A 296 1.90 -14.55 7.21
N VAL A 297 2.33 -13.71 6.26
CA VAL A 297 3.70 -13.18 6.14
C VAL A 297 4.14 -12.56 7.45
N PHE A 298 3.39 -11.60 8.01
CA PHE A 298 3.80 -10.95 9.25
C PHE A 298 3.71 -11.86 10.49
N THR A 299 2.72 -12.75 10.57
CA THR A 299 2.63 -13.73 11.66
C THR A 299 3.76 -14.76 11.63
N SER A 300 4.37 -14.99 10.47
CA SER A 300 5.53 -15.90 10.36
C SER A 300 6.77 -15.36 11.07
N ILE A 301 6.82 -14.05 11.34
CA ILE A 301 7.87 -13.41 12.15
C ILE A 301 7.61 -13.79 13.61
N MET A 302 8.08 -14.98 13.96
CA MET A 302 7.99 -15.53 15.29
C MET A 302 9.23 -15.16 16.11
N ALA A 303 9.14 -15.33 17.43
CA ALA A 303 10.24 -15.11 18.36
C ALA A 303 10.81 -13.67 18.42
N VAL A 304 9.95 -12.69 18.15
CA VAL A 304 10.27 -11.26 18.26
C VAL A 304 10.22 -10.82 19.72
N THR A 305 11.26 -10.15 20.18
CA THR A 305 11.29 -9.51 21.49
C THR A 305 10.40 -8.26 21.52
N VAL A 306 10.00 -7.79 22.70
CA VAL A 306 9.18 -6.57 22.81
C VAL A 306 9.87 -5.35 22.19
N ALA A 307 11.20 -5.22 22.34
CA ALA A 307 11.96 -4.13 21.74
C ALA A 307 11.97 -4.19 20.20
N GLU A 308 12.16 -5.38 19.62
CA GLU A 308 12.06 -5.58 18.18
C GLU A 308 10.64 -5.29 17.66
N LEU A 309 9.61 -5.71 18.39
CA LEU A 309 8.22 -5.43 18.04
C LEU A 309 7.96 -3.92 17.96
N VAL A 310 8.46 -3.13 18.92
CA VAL A 310 8.34 -1.67 18.89
C VAL A 310 9.04 -1.09 17.65
N ALA A 311 10.22 -1.59 17.29
CA ALA A 311 10.92 -1.17 16.07
C ALA A 311 10.14 -1.51 14.80
N TRP A 312 9.54 -2.72 14.72
CA TRP A 312 8.66 -3.13 13.63
C TRP A 312 7.43 -2.23 13.50
N VAL A 313 6.78 -1.90 14.62
CA VAL A 313 5.63 -0.99 14.64
C VAL A 313 6.04 0.40 14.16
N ALA A 314 7.15 0.95 14.66
CA ALA A 314 7.64 2.26 14.28
C ALA A 314 8.00 2.34 12.78
N LEU A 315 8.68 1.32 12.24
CA LEU A 315 8.98 1.23 10.82
C LEU A 315 7.71 1.07 9.97
N GLY A 316 6.74 0.30 10.45
CA GLY A 316 5.44 0.20 9.80
C GLY A 316 4.74 1.55 9.69
N PHE A 317 4.72 2.35 10.78
CA PHE A 317 4.22 3.73 10.75
C PHE A 317 5.00 4.61 9.76
N ALA A 318 6.34 4.50 9.75
CA ALA A 318 7.18 5.26 8.83
C ALA A 318 6.88 4.92 7.37
N ILE A 319 6.73 3.65 7.01
CA ILE A 319 6.38 3.19 5.65
C ILE A 319 4.98 3.63 5.28
N GLY A 320 4.00 3.38 6.14
CA GLY A 320 2.61 3.74 5.87
C GLY A 320 2.43 5.25 5.69
N GLY A 321 3.06 6.06 6.56
CA GLY A 321 3.03 7.51 6.49
C GLY A 321 3.74 8.07 5.27
N SER A 322 5.00 7.66 5.04
CA SER A 322 5.80 8.14 3.90
C SER A 322 5.21 7.72 2.55
N SER A 323 4.66 6.51 2.44
CA SER A 323 4.01 6.01 1.23
C SER A 323 2.75 6.80 0.87
N LYS A 324 1.89 7.06 1.86
CA LYS A 324 0.66 7.86 1.64
C LYS A 324 0.98 9.33 1.35
N LEU A 325 1.98 9.90 2.02
CA LEU A 325 2.47 11.25 1.71
C LEU A 325 3.01 11.33 0.28
N LEU A 326 3.80 10.34 -0.15
CA LEU A 326 4.28 10.26 -1.53
C LEU A 326 3.11 10.22 -2.52
N ALA A 327 2.14 9.34 -2.30
CA ALA A 327 0.95 9.23 -3.14
C ALA A 327 0.15 10.54 -3.19
N PHE A 328 -0.01 11.20 -2.04
CA PHE A 328 -0.68 12.49 -1.92
C PHE A 328 0.01 13.57 -2.77
N PHE A 329 1.32 13.73 -2.65
CA PHE A 329 2.06 14.71 -3.45
C PHE A 329 2.14 14.35 -4.94
N LEU A 330 2.16 13.06 -5.29
CA LEU A 330 2.07 12.62 -6.69
C LEU A 330 0.75 13.06 -7.34
N CYS A 331 -0.36 12.96 -6.60
CA CYS A 331 -1.66 13.48 -7.05
C CYS A 331 -1.63 15.02 -7.17
N LEU A 332 -1.15 15.73 -6.14
CA LEU A 332 -1.08 17.20 -6.17
C LEU A 332 -0.19 17.77 -7.27
N ASN A 333 0.87 17.07 -7.67
CA ASN A 333 1.74 17.52 -8.76
C ASN A 333 1.04 17.55 -10.14
N LYS A 334 -0.12 16.91 -10.27
CA LYS A 334 -1.00 17.03 -11.45
C LYS A 334 -2.01 18.17 -11.34
N GLU A 335 -2.17 18.75 -10.16
CA GLU A 335 -3.10 19.84 -9.91
C GLU A 335 -2.43 21.20 -10.19
N GLU A 336 -3.25 22.17 -10.58
CA GLU A 336 -2.84 23.58 -10.65
C GLU A 336 -2.80 24.15 -9.24
N THR A 337 -1.62 24.07 -8.63
CA THR A 337 -1.29 24.59 -7.31
C THR A 337 -0.45 25.86 -7.45
N GLY A 338 -0.61 26.79 -6.50
CA GLY A 338 0.20 28.01 -6.44
C GLY A 338 -0.17 29.12 -7.42
N GLU A 339 -1.33 29.04 -8.10
CA GLU A 339 -1.86 30.23 -8.76
C GLU A 339 -2.31 31.21 -7.68
N GLY A 340 -1.55 32.29 -7.55
CA GLY A 340 -2.02 33.49 -6.89
C GLY A 340 -3.36 33.90 -7.51
N GLU A 341 -4.18 34.56 -6.71
CA GLU A 341 -5.35 35.31 -7.17
C GLU A 341 -4.91 36.44 -8.13
N ASP A 342 -4.32 36.10 -9.28
CA ASP A 342 -4.10 37.03 -10.37
C ASP A 342 -5.44 37.29 -11.05
N GLN A 343 -6.20 38.20 -10.43
CA GLN A 343 -6.66 39.43 -11.07
C GLN A 343 -7.50 39.30 -12.36
N GLY A 344 -8.27 38.21 -12.50
CA GLY A 344 -9.27 38.06 -13.57
C GLY A 344 -10.63 38.72 -13.31
N ALA A 345 -10.84 39.35 -12.16
CA ALA A 345 -12.04 40.14 -11.83
C ALA A 345 -11.86 41.65 -12.12
N GLY A 346 -10.94 41.99 -13.03
CA GLY A 346 -10.73 43.35 -13.56
C GLY A 346 -11.45 43.63 -14.88
N GLY A 347 -12.51 42.89 -15.19
CA GLY A 347 -13.41 43.14 -16.31
C GLY A 347 -14.73 43.79 -15.89
N LEU A 348 -14.70 44.67 -14.89
CA LEU A 348 -15.82 45.57 -14.61
C LEU A 348 -15.86 46.62 -15.73
N GLU A 349 -16.82 46.43 -16.63
CA GLU A 349 -17.66 47.49 -17.22
C GLU A 349 -17.08 48.91 -17.16
N ALA A 350 -16.28 49.27 -18.16
CA ALA A 350 -16.14 50.67 -18.53
C ALA A 350 -17.48 51.14 -19.12
N GLY A 351 -18.12 52.06 -18.39
CA GLY A 351 -19.49 52.53 -18.57
C GLY A 351 -19.93 52.81 -20.01
N ALA A 352 -21.07 52.24 -20.38
CA ALA A 352 -21.96 52.80 -21.37
C ALA A 352 -22.58 54.08 -20.79
N ALA A 353 -22.14 55.24 -21.28
CA ALA A 353 -22.77 56.52 -20.98
C ALA A 353 -24.18 56.58 -21.61
N PRO A 354 -25.21 57.06 -20.89
CA PRO A 354 -26.51 57.34 -21.48
C PRO A 354 -26.44 58.64 -22.28
N SER A 355 -26.69 58.57 -23.59
CA SER A 355 -26.92 59.76 -24.42
C SER A 355 -28.31 60.33 -24.10
N THR A 356 -28.34 61.41 -23.34
CA THR A 356 -29.51 62.28 -23.22
C THR A 356 -29.46 63.36 -24.30
N SER A 357 -30.59 63.47 -25.02
CA SER A 357 -31.13 64.60 -25.81
C SER A 357 -30.28 65.19 -26.93
#